data_AF-A0A3P7KAJ5-F1
#
_entry.id   AF-A0A3P7KAJ5-F1
#
_cell.length_a   1.000
_cell.length_b   1.000
_cell.length_c   1.000
_cell.angle_alpha   90.00
_cell.angle_beta   90.00
_cell.angle_gamma   90.00
#
_symmetry.space_group_name_H-M   'P 1'
#
loop_
_entity.id
_entity.type
_entity.pdbx_description
1 polymer ?
#
loop_
_entity_poly.entity_id
_entity_poly.type
_entity_poly.pdbx_seq_one_letter_code
_entity_poly.pdbx_strand_id
1 'polypeptide(L)' 'MEYKFYYFPGRGLGEIARQIFALAGVHYEDIRVTQDKWPEIKPLMPFEQMPVLEVDGQQIPQSLAIARYLARKYGILI' A
#
# COMPACT_ATOMS: atom_id res chain seq x y z
N MET A 1 6.17 12.96 5.79
CA MET A 1 6.13 11.54 5.44
C MET A 1 5.22 11.42 4.25
N GLU A 2 5.79 11.13 3.11
CA GLU A 2 5.06 10.92 1.88
C GLU A 2 4.76 9.44 1.76
N TYR A 3 3.46 9.10 1.65
CA TYR A 3 3.00 7.74 1.45
C TYR A 3 2.37 7.60 0.08
N LYS A 4 2.79 6.58 -0.66
CA LYS A 4 2.11 6.12 -1.87
C LYS A 4 1.73 4.67 -1.72
N PHE A 5 0.49 4.33 -2.00
CA PHE A 5 -0.02 2.98 -1.87
C PHE A 5 -0.49 2.48 -3.23
N TYR A 6 0.20 1.47 -3.76
CA TYR A 6 -0.07 0.89 -5.07
C TYR A 6 -0.91 -0.38 -4.91
N TYR A 7 -2.10 -0.39 -5.49
CA TYR A 7 -2.94 -1.60 -5.58
C TYR A 7 -3.92 -1.52 -6.75
N PHE A 8 -4.60 -2.62 -7.05
CA PHE A 8 -5.66 -2.64 -8.06
C PHE A 8 -6.86 -1.77 -7.65
N PRO A 9 -7.74 -1.35 -8.60
CA PRO A 9 -8.97 -0.60 -8.34
C PRO A 9 -10.06 -1.48 -7.70
N GLY A 10 -9.75 -2.03 -6.53
CA GLY A 10 -10.61 -2.86 -5.72
C GLY A 10 -10.09 -2.93 -4.29
N ARG A 11 -10.87 -3.54 -3.39
CA ARG A 11 -10.51 -3.66 -1.97
C ARG A 11 -9.39 -4.67 -1.76
N GLY A 12 -9.72 -5.96 -1.98
CA GLY A 12 -8.76 -7.08 -1.95
C GLY A 12 -7.82 -7.05 -0.74
N LEU A 13 -6.57 -7.47 -0.98
CA LEU A 13 -5.50 -7.48 0.02
C LEU A 13 -5.01 -6.07 0.41
N GLY A 14 -5.38 -5.04 -0.35
CA GLY A 14 -4.94 -3.67 -0.09
C GLY A 14 -5.83 -2.91 0.89
N GLU A 15 -7.06 -3.37 1.14
CA GLU A 15 -8.03 -2.60 1.91
C GLU A 15 -7.65 -2.41 3.38
N ILE A 16 -6.96 -3.38 3.97
CA ILE A 16 -6.49 -3.28 5.36
C ILE A 16 -5.58 -2.04 5.53
N ALA A 17 -4.66 -1.81 4.58
CA ALA A 17 -3.79 -0.64 4.63
C ALA A 17 -4.58 0.68 4.52
N ARG A 18 -5.57 0.75 3.62
CA ARG A 18 -6.44 1.92 3.45
C ARG A 18 -7.25 2.23 4.71
N GLN A 19 -7.79 1.19 5.36
CA GLN A 19 -8.52 1.34 6.62
C GLN A 19 -7.63 1.82 7.76
N ILE A 20 -6.38 1.33 7.85
CA ILE A 20 -5.42 1.80 8.84
C ILE A 20 -5.10 3.28 8.63
N PHE A 21 -4.88 3.73 7.38
CA PHE A 21 -4.69 5.15 7.09
C PHE A 21 -5.90 6.01 7.48
N ALA A 22 -7.12 5.54 7.16
CA ALA A 22 -8.35 6.23 7.51
C ALA A 22 -8.53 6.36 9.04
N LEU A 23 -8.31 5.26 9.79
CA LEU A 23 -8.38 5.24 11.25
C LEU A 23 -7.32 6.14 11.89
N ALA A 24 -6.11 6.20 11.32
CA ALA A 24 -5.03 7.06 11.79
C ALA A 24 -5.23 8.54 11.43
N GLY A 25 -6.20 8.89 10.56
CA GLY A 25 -6.39 10.25 10.06
C GLY A 25 -5.21 10.75 9.22
N VAL A 26 -4.48 9.84 8.56
CA VAL A 26 -3.25 10.14 7.82
C VAL A 26 -3.51 10.14 6.33
N HIS A 27 -3.08 11.21 5.66
CA HIS A 27 -3.13 11.30 4.21
C HIS A 27 -2.09 10.38 3.55
N TYR A 28 -2.47 9.78 2.42
CA TYR A 28 -1.62 9.01 1.53
C TYR A 28 -2.16 9.12 0.10
N GLU A 29 -1.31 8.89 -0.90
CA GLU A 29 -1.73 8.77 -2.29
C GLU A 29 -2.20 7.33 -2.58
N ASP A 30 -3.50 7.14 -2.88
CA ASP A 30 -4.09 5.83 -3.25
C ASP A 30 -3.95 5.61 -4.77
N ILE A 31 -2.84 5.00 -5.18
CA ILE A 31 -2.53 4.75 -6.59
C ILE A 31 -3.21 3.45 -7.02
N ARG A 32 -4.31 3.62 -7.77
CA ARG A 32 -5.12 2.52 -8.30
C ARG A 32 -4.65 2.12 -9.69
N VAL A 33 -3.91 1.02 -9.77
CA VAL A 33 -3.34 0.47 -11.00
C VAL A 33 -4.35 -0.41 -11.71
N THR A 34 -4.82 0.01 -12.88
CA THR A 34 -5.70 -0.78 -13.73
C THR A 34 -4.95 -1.94 -14.40
N GLN A 35 -5.68 -2.95 -14.87
CA GLN A 35 -5.07 -4.16 -15.46
C GLN A 35 -4.24 -3.87 -16.72
N ASP A 36 -4.63 -2.87 -17.51
CA ASP A 36 -3.93 -2.40 -18.71
C ASP A 36 -2.58 -1.74 -18.38
N LYS A 37 -2.48 -1.04 -17.24
CA LYS A 37 -1.24 -0.41 -16.77
C LYS A 37 -0.33 -1.37 -16.00
N TRP A 38 -0.88 -2.48 -15.51
CA TRP A 38 -0.14 -3.41 -14.66
C TRP A 38 1.14 -3.96 -15.32
N PRO A 39 1.18 -4.36 -16.61
CA PRO A 39 2.41 -4.83 -17.24
C PRO A 39 3.59 -3.84 -17.16
N GLU A 40 3.32 -2.53 -17.22
CA GLU A 40 4.35 -1.48 -17.15
C GLU A 40 4.86 -1.28 -15.71
N ILE A 41 3.96 -1.40 -14.73
CA ILE A 41 4.26 -1.14 -13.32
C ILE A 41 4.85 -2.38 -12.63
N LYS A 42 4.47 -3.59 -13.07
CA LYS A 42 4.93 -4.87 -12.53
C LYS A 42 6.45 -4.96 -12.31
N PRO A 43 7.33 -4.65 -13.29
CA PRO A 43 8.78 -4.74 -13.10
C PRO A 43 9.34 -3.73 -12.08
N LEU A 44 8.56 -2.71 -11.71
CA LEU A 44 8.94 -1.69 -10.72
C LEU A 44 8.60 -2.10 -9.27
N MET A 45 7.87 -3.20 -9.09
CA MET A 45 7.48 -3.70 -7.78
C MET A 45 8.50 -4.74 -7.28
N PRO A 46 8.88 -4.76 -5.98
CA PRO A 46 9.99 -5.59 -5.48
C PRO A 46 9.88 -7.09 -5.77
N PHE A 47 8.65 -7.60 -5.78
CA PHE A 47 8.33 -9.00 -6.06
C PHE A 47 7.42 -9.15 -7.27
N GLU A 48 7.35 -8.13 -8.14
CA GLU A 48 6.43 -8.09 -9.27
C GLU A 48 4.96 -8.35 -8.87
N GLN A 49 4.60 -7.91 -7.66
CA GLN A 49 3.30 -8.14 -7.03
C GLN A 49 2.85 -6.86 -6.33
N MET A 50 1.53 -6.71 -6.20
CA MET A 50 0.88 -5.67 -5.39
C MET A 50 0.02 -6.34 -4.30
N PRO A 51 -0.17 -5.71 -3.12
CA PRO A 51 0.11 -4.30 -2.83
C PRO A 51 1.57 -3.99 -2.46
N VAL A 52 1.95 -2.73 -2.68
CA VAL A 52 3.22 -2.12 -2.23
C VAL A 52 2.93 -0.76 -1.60
N LEU A 53 3.50 -0.51 -0.43
CA LEU A 53 3.54 0.80 0.22
C LEU A 53 4.91 1.43 -0.02
N GLU A 54 4.94 2.68 -0.45
CA GLU A 54 6.15 3.49 -0.50
C GLU A 54 6.12 4.50 0.65
N VAL A 55 7.23 4.61 1.38
CA VAL A 55 7.41 5.55 2.49
C VAL A 55 8.67 6.35 2.21
N ASP A 56 8.52 7.64 1.89
CA ASP A 56 9.63 8.55 1.59
C ASP A 56 10.61 7.94 0.54
N GLY A 57 10.06 7.31 -0.51
CA GLY A 57 10.81 6.66 -1.60
C GLY A 57 11.20 5.20 -1.36
N GLN A 58 11.03 4.66 -0.14
CA GLN A 58 11.36 3.26 0.17
C GLN A 58 10.13 2.36 0.06
N GLN A 59 10.22 1.29 -0.74
CA GLN A 59 9.14 0.33 -0.95
C GLN A 59 9.08 -0.76 0.11
N ILE A 60 7.86 -1.09 0.55
CA ILE A 60 7.48 -2.18 1.46
C ILE A 60 6.42 -3.04 0.74
N PRO A 61 6.79 -4.23 0.23
CA PRO A 61 5.84 -5.15 -0.40
C PRO A 61 5.08 -5.99 0.64
N GLN A 62 4.07 -6.74 0.16
CA GLN A 62 3.24 -7.71 0.91
C GLN A 62 2.24 -7.09 1.88
N SER A 63 0.96 -7.42 1.69
CA SER A 63 -0.17 -6.82 2.41
C SER A 63 -0.06 -6.88 3.93
N LEU A 64 0.31 -8.04 4.49
CA LEU A 64 0.44 -8.23 5.94
C LEU A 64 1.65 -7.47 6.53
N ALA A 65 2.74 -7.34 5.77
CA ALA A 65 3.90 -6.57 6.20
C ALA A 65 3.56 -5.07 6.24
N ILE A 66 2.89 -4.58 5.20
CA ILE A 66 2.38 -3.21 5.11
C ILE A 66 1.42 -2.92 6.26
N ALA A 67 0.41 -3.78 6.47
CA ALA A 67 -0.57 -3.60 7.54
C ALA A 67 0.12 -3.54 8.91
N ARG A 68 1.01 -4.50 9.21
CA ARG A 68 1.76 -4.53 10.48
C ARG A 68 2.64 -3.30 10.68
N TYR A 69 3.30 -2.84 9.62
CA TYR A 69 4.11 -1.63 9.65
C TYR A 69 3.26 -0.41 10.03
N LEU A 70 2.16 -0.17 9.30
CA LEU A 70 1.28 0.98 9.52
C LEU A 70 0.61 0.91 10.91
N ALA A 71 0.13 -0.26 11.31
CA ALA A 71 -0.51 -0.46 12.59
C ALA A 71 0.42 -0.17 13.77
N ARG A 72 1.66 -0.67 13.73
CA ARG A 72 2.68 -0.33 14.76
C ARG A 72 3.00 1.15 14.77
N LYS A 73 3.10 1.77 13.59
CA LYS A 73 3.44 3.19 13.45
C LYS A 73 2.37 4.12 14.04
N TYR A 74 1.10 3.72 13.96
CA TYR A 74 -0.04 4.52 14.41
C TYR A 74 -0.73 3.98 15.67
N GLY A 75 -0.15 2.98 16.34
CA GLY A 75 -0.69 2.44 17.58
C GLY A 75 -2.03 1.71 17.42
N ILE A 76 -2.28 1.12 16.26
CA ILE A 76 -3.51 0.37 15.98
C ILE A 76 -3.24 -1.12 16.23
N LEU A 77 -4.13 -1.80 16.96
CA LEU A 77 -4.04 -3.23 17.20
C LEU A 77 -4.70 -3.99 16.04
N ILE A 78 -3.94 -4.88 15.38
CA ILE A 78 -4.39 -5.80 14.32
C ILE A 78 -3.70 -7.16 14.43
#